data_AF-A0AAJ0CAF0-F1
#
_entry.id   AF-A0AAJ0CAF0-F1
#
_cell.length_a   1.000
_cell.length_b   1.000
_cell.length_c   1.000
_cell.angle_alpha   90.00
_cell.angle_beta   90.00
_cell.angle_gamma   90.00
#
_symmetry.space_group_name_H-M   'P 1'
#
loop_
_entity.id
_entity.type
_entity.pdbx_description
1 polymer ?
#
loop_
_entity_poly.entity_id
_entity_poly.type
_entity_poly.pdbx_seq_one_letter_code
_entity_poly.pdbx_strand_id
1 'polypeptide(L)'
;MLKTAIQVSKKHGYVYLVSLIGGIIGAAFAAWFSVTLTAIYVTYEPSGSNPKCSRGGCSKAKVIGLTAFATFCMYCFTETIKNVIHTTIAGVYGTWYFRVHNFPKDATRGAAKRSLTTSFGTIAFSSLLIAIIQFLRQLCSVARSQAGNEGDCLIGPVLSFSSMFVRFATTLLAYLYLLFTDPAYNKGEGYTPVILAFAFLIGTQIALIMTTPISSGVDNIFVAAGWDPQVMISSHLELYQEMVRLYPKVQEAINVR
;
A
#
# COMPACT_ATOMS: atom_id res chain seq x y z
N MET A 1 8.96 7.22 -19.38
CA MET A 1 9.11 6.65 -18.02
C MET A 1 8.05 5.62 -17.67
N LEU A 2 6.74 5.93 -17.68
CA LEU A 2 5.69 4.94 -17.35
C LEU A 2 5.72 3.69 -18.26
N LYS A 3 5.84 3.87 -19.58
CA LYS A 3 5.98 2.75 -20.54
C LYS A 3 7.18 1.86 -20.22
N THR A 4 8.32 2.47 -19.92
CA THR A 4 9.57 1.80 -19.56
C THR A 4 9.40 1.02 -18.26
N ALA A 5 8.81 1.62 -17.23
CA ALA A 5 8.51 0.92 -15.97
C ALA A 5 7.62 -0.31 -16.20
N ILE A 6 6.58 -0.19 -17.03
CA ILE A 6 5.70 -1.31 -17.39
C ILE A 6 6.47 -2.40 -18.16
N GLN A 7 7.32 -2.05 -19.12
CA GLN A 7 8.12 -3.02 -19.88
C GLN A 7 9.12 -3.76 -18.98
N VAL A 8 9.81 -3.05 -18.10
CA VAL A 8 10.76 -3.63 -17.14
C VAL A 8 10.05 -4.55 -16.17
N SER A 9 8.88 -4.14 -15.66
CA SER A 9 8.06 -4.95 -14.76
C SER A 9 7.52 -6.20 -15.45
N LYS A 10 7.12 -6.13 -16.72
CA LYS A 10 6.68 -7.30 -17.49
C LYS A 10 7.83 -8.29 -17.72
N LYS A 11 9.03 -7.79 -18.00
CA LYS A 11 10.24 -8.62 -18.18
C LYS A 11 10.68 -9.29 -16.88
N HIS A 12 10.49 -8.63 -15.73
CA HIS A 12 10.84 -9.14 -14.40
C HIS A 12 9.59 -9.45 -13.57
N GLY A 13 8.85 -10.49 -13.97
CA GLY A 13 7.59 -10.89 -13.33
C GLY A 13 7.67 -11.15 -11.81
N TYR A 14 8.85 -11.46 -11.28
CA TYR A 14 9.08 -11.63 -9.84
C TYR A 14 8.75 -10.37 -9.01
N VAL A 15 8.75 -9.18 -9.62
CA VAL A 15 8.33 -7.92 -8.97
C VAL A 15 6.85 -7.96 -8.60
N TYR A 16 5.99 -8.48 -9.48
CA TYR A 16 4.55 -8.65 -9.19
C TYR A 16 4.31 -9.72 -8.12
N LEU A 17 5.15 -10.76 -8.06
CA LEU A 17 5.04 -11.79 -7.03
C LEU A 17 5.29 -11.22 -5.63
N VAL A 18 6.31 -10.36 -5.46
CA VAL A 18 6.58 -9.69 -4.18
C VAL A 18 5.41 -8.81 -3.76
N SER A 19 4.85 -8.05 -4.69
CA SER A 19 3.65 -7.25 -4.44
C SER A 19 2.48 -8.14 -4.02
N LEU A 20 2.20 -9.22 -4.74
CA LEU A 20 1.12 -10.14 -4.43
C LEU A 20 1.27 -10.78 -3.04
N ILE A 21 2.48 -11.20 -2.67
CA ILE A 21 2.78 -11.74 -1.33
C ILE A 21 2.55 -10.68 -0.25
N GLY A 22 3.11 -9.48 -0.43
CA GLY A 22 2.90 -8.37 0.51
C GLY A 22 1.43 -8.01 0.66
N GLY A 23 0.67 -8.19 -0.42
CA GLY A 23 -0.76 -8.02 -0.45
C GLY A 23 -1.58 -9.03 0.34
N ILE A 24 -1.27 -10.31 0.17
CA ILE A 24 -1.88 -11.39 0.96
C ILE A 24 -1.57 -11.18 2.44
N ILE A 25 -0.34 -10.81 2.78
CA ILE A 25 0.05 -10.49 4.15
C ILE A 25 -0.76 -9.31 4.68
N GLY A 26 -0.92 -8.24 3.89
CA GLY A 26 -1.75 -7.08 4.24
C GLY A 26 -3.22 -7.45 4.47
N ALA A 27 -3.80 -8.28 3.60
CA ALA A 27 -5.18 -8.74 3.75
C ALA A 27 -5.38 -9.64 4.98
N ALA A 28 -4.44 -10.56 5.24
CA ALA A 28 -4.45 -11.40 6.44
C ALA A 28 -4.34 -10.56 7.72
N PHE A 29 -3.47 -9.54 7.71
CA PHE A 29 -3.32 -8.61 8.83
C PHE A 29 -4.57 -7.75 9.05
N ALA A 30 -5.23 -7.30 7.98
CA ALA A 30 -6.50 -6.59 8.07
C ALA A 30 -7.63 -7.46 8.66
N ALA A 31 -7.70 -8.73 8.26
CA ALA A 31 -8.64 -9.69 8.85
C ALA A 31 -8.35 -9.92 10.34
N TRP A 32 -7.07 -10.08 10.72
CA TRP A 32 -6.65 -10.18 12.12
C TRP A 32 -7.06 -8.95 12.92
N PHE A 33 -6.85 -7.75 12.38
CA PHE A 33 -7.26 -6.50 13.00
C PHE A 33 -8.77 -6.43 13.25
N SER A 34 -9.60 -6.89 12.30
CA SER A 34 -11.04 -6.99 12.53
C SER A 34 -11.39 -7.82 13.75
N VAL A 35 -10.79 -9.01 13.85
CA VAL A 35 -11.06 -9.94 14.96
C VAL A 35 -10.67 -9.29 16.28
N THR A 36 -9.53 -8.58 16.31
CA THR A 36 -9.12 -7.83 17.50
C THR A 36 -10.09 -6.71 17.87
N LEU A 37 -10.60 -5.94 16.91
CA LEU A 37 -11.62 -4.90 17.14
C LEU A 37 -12.88 -5.49 17.75
N THR A 38 -13.47 -6.51 17.12
CA THR A 38 -14.67 -7.17 17.64
C THR A 38 -14.44 -7.74 19.04
N ALA A 39 -13.28 -8.35 19.30
CA ALA A 39 -12.93 -8.87 20.62
C ALA A 39 -12.86 -7.79 21.70
N ILE A 40 -12.32 -6.61 21.37
CA ILE A 40 -12.27 -5.45 22.27
C ILE A 40 -13.69 -5.00 22.63
N TYR A 41 -14.56 -4.84 21.63
CA TYR A 41 -15.94 -4.42 21.83
C TYR A 41 -16.74 -5.44 22.65
N VAL A 42 -16.71 -6.73 22.30
CA VAL A 42 -17.43 -7.78 23.03
C VAL A 42 -16.95 -7.92 24.49
N THR A 43 -15.67 -7.65 24.76
CA THR A 43 -15.09 -7.85 26.10
C THR A 43 -15.24 -6.62 27.00
N TYR A 44 -15.14 -5.41 26.47
CA TYR A 44 -14.99 -4.19 27.29
C TYR A 44 -16.12 -3.17 27.14
N GLU A 45 -17.06 -3.36 26.21
CA GLU A 45 -18.25 -2.51 26.06
C GLU A 45 -19.15 -2.60 27.30
N PRO A 46 -19.40 -1.49 28.01
CA PRO A 46 -20.34 -1.47 29.13
C PRO A 46 -21.76 -1.40 28.55
N SER A 47 -22.30 -2.57 28.20
CA SER A 47 -23.72 -2.79 27.92
C SER A 47 -24.32 -3.60 29.07
N GLY A 48 -25.57 -3.29 29.45
CA GLY A 48 -26.26 -3.96 30.56
C GLY A 48 -26.46 -5.47 30.37
N SER A 49 -26.29 -5.98 29.15
CA SER A 49 -26.42 -7.38 28.78
C SER A 49 -25.08 -8.14 28.65
N ASN A 50 -23.94 -7.51 28.94
CA ASN A 50 -22.63 -8.15 28.76
C ASN A 50 -22.18 -8.91 30.04
N PRO A 51 -22.20 -10.25 30.05
CA PRO A 51 -21.84 -11.03 31.24
C PRO A 51 -20.37 -10.86 31.65
N LYS A 52 -19.48 -10.46 30.72
CA LYS A 52 -18.06 -10.20 31.03
C LYS A 52 -17.84 -8.92 31.85
N CYS A 53 -18.85 -8.04 31.92
CA CYS A 53 -18.77 -6.79 32.68
C CYS A 53 -19.16 -6.93 34.16
N SER A 54 -19.61 -8.10 34.61
CA SER A 54 -20.09 -8.32 35.99
C SER A 54 -19.01 -8.19 37.08
N ARG A 55 -17.71 -8.18 36.73
CA ARG A 55 -16.57 -8.09 37.67
C ARG A 55 -15.86 -6.72 37.68
N GLY A 56 -16.49 -5.65 37.17
CA GLY A 56 -15.93 -4.28 37.26
C GLY A 56 -14.79 -3.96 36.27
N GLY A 57 -14.68 -4.72 35.16
CA GLY A 57 -13.62 -4.54 34.17
C GLY A 57 -13.92 -3.61 33.00
N CYS A 58 -15.20 -3.30 32.76
CA CYS A 58 -15.67 -2.60 31.56
C CYS A 58 -15.74 -1.08 31.74
N SER A 59 -15.22 -0.34 30.78
CA SER A 59 -15.26 1.13 30.75
C SER A 59 -15.20 1.61 29.31
N LYS A 60 -16.00 2.62 28.98
CA LYS A 60 -15.93 3.29 27.67
C LYS A 60 -14.52 3.84 27.40
N ALA A 61 -13.82 4.30 28.43
CA ALA A 61 -12.44 4.78 28.32
C ALA A 61 -11.45 3.67 27.93
N LYS A 62 -11.64 2.45 28.46
CA LYS A 62 -10.81 1.29 28.07
C LYS A 62 -11.06 0.88 26.62
N VAL A 63 -12.32 0.83 26.19
CA VAL A 63 -12.67 0.53 24.79
C VAL A 63 -12.03 1.55 23.86
N ILE A 64 -12.22 2.84 24.13
CA ILE A 64 -11.66 3.92 23.31
C ILE A 64 -10.12 3.85 23.27
N GLY A 65 -9.47 3.71 24.43
CA GLY A 65 -8.01 3.64 24.50
C GLY A 65 -7.43 2.42 23.79
N LEU A 66 -8.04 1.24 23.98
CA LEU A 66 -7.58 -0.01 23.38
C LEU A 66 -7.84 -0.02 21.86
N THR A 67 -8.97 0.52 21.41
CA THR A 67 -9.27 0.70 19.98
C THR A 67 -8.31 1.70 19.33
N ALA A 68 -8.00 2.83 19.98
CA ALA A 68 -7.05 3.82 19.46
C ALA A 68 -5.63 3.24 19.33
N PHE A 69 -5.17 2.52 20.35
CA PHE A 69 -3.87 1.84 20.33
C PHE A 69 -3.82 0.75 19.24
N ALA A 70 -4.82 -0.11 19.16
CA ALA A 70 -4.89 -1.17 18.15
C ALA A 70 -4.89 -0.58 16.72
N THR A 71 -5.63 0.51 16.51
CA THR A 71 -5.69 1.20 15.21
C THR A 71 -4.34 1.83 14.86
N PHE A 72 -3.65 2.46 15.82
CA PHE A 72 -2.30 2.99 15.62
C PHE A 72 -1.31 1.90 15.24
N CYS A 73 -1.31 0.77 15.97
CA CYS A 73 -0.48 -0.38 15.61
C CYS A 73 -0.79 -0.87 14.18
N MET A 74 -2.07 -0.98 13.84
CA MET A 74 -2.49 -1.45 12.51
C MET A 74 -1.99 -0.54 11.38
N TYR A 75 -2.06 0.77 11.55
CA TYR A 75 -1.47 1.73 10.61
C TYR A 75 0.05 1.54 10.49
N CYS A 76 0.77 1.46 11.60
CA CYS A 76 2.23 1.24 11.59
C CYS A 76 2.62 -0.03 10.81
N PHE A 77 1.93 -1.14 11.03
CA PHE A 77 2.20 -2.39 10.31
C PHE A 77 1.87 -2.30 8.82
N THR A 78 0.72 -1.72 8.49
CA THR A 78 0.28 -1.55 7.09
C THR A 78 1.25 -0.68 6.30
N GLU A 79 1.70 0.44 6.88
CA GLU A 79 2.70 1.33 6.27
C GLU A 79 4.07 0.63 6.16
N THR A 80 4.45 -0.19 7.15
CA THR A 80 5.69 -0.98 7.07
C THR A 80 5.67 -1.95 5.89
N ILE A 81 4.55 -2.67 5.68
CA ILE A 81 4.40 -3.58 4.53
C ILE A 81 4.54 -2.80 3.22
N LYS A 82 3.83 -1.68 3.06
CA LYS A 82 3.91 -0.83 1.86
C LYS A 82 5.34 -0.35 1.61
N ASN A 83 6.01 0.15 2.64
CA ASN A 83 7.37 0.69 2.54
C ASN A 83 8.41 -0.41 2.24
N VAL A 84 8.24 -1.61 2.79
CA VAL A 84 9.08 -2.79 2.45
C VAL A 84 8.90 -3.18 0.99
N ILE A 85 7.67 -3.22 0.48
CA ILE A 85 7.40 -3.50 -0.94
C ILE A 85 8.06 -2.41 -1.79
N HIS A 86 7.84 -1.13 -1.46
CA HIS A 86 8.39 0.00 -2.18
C HIS A 86 9.92 -0.05 -2.27
N THR A 87 10.61 -0.25 -1.15
CA THR A 87 12.09 -0.35 -1.13
C THR A 87 12.62 -1.62 -1.80
N THR A 88 11.90 -2.73 -1.73
CA THR A 88 12.27 -3.96 -2.46
C THR A 88 12.22 -3.73 -3.96
N ILE A 89 11.14 -3.12 -4.45
CA ILE A 89 10.96 -2.82 -5.86
C ILE A 89 11.98 -1.77 -6.32
N ALA A 90 12.24 -0.75 -5.51
CA ALA A 90 13.31 0.23 -5.74
C ALA A 90 14.67 -0.44 -5.94
N GLY A 91 15.02 -1.43 -5.12
CA GLY A 91 16.25 -2.19 -5.29
C GLY A 91 16.34 -2.94 -6.62
N VAL A 92 15.21 -3.47 -7.13
CA VAL A 92 15.17 -4.14 -8.44
C VAL A 92 15.34 -3.14 -9.58
N TYR A 93 14.61 -2.03 -9.57
CA TYR A 93 14.73 -1.00 -10.61
C TYR A 93 16.11 -0.32 -10.58
N GLY A 94 16.69 -0.09 -9.40
CA GLY A 94 18.07 0.40 -9.27
C GLY A 94 19.09 -0.58 -9.83
N THR A 95 18.92 -1.89 -9.60
CA THR A 95 19.78 -2.91 -10.20
C THR A 95 19.62 -2.96 -11.71
N TRP A 96 18.39 -2.80 -12.22
CA TRP A 96 18.13 -2.73 -13.66
C TRP A 96 18.80 -1.52 -14.31
N TYR A 97 18.76 -0.34 -13.65
CA TYR A 97 19.34 0.89 -14.16
C TYR A 97 20.88 0.88 -14.13
N PHE A 98 21.50 0.53 -12.99
CA PHE A 98 22.96 0.62 -12.83
C PHE A 98 23.74 -0.62 -13.27
N ARG A 99 23.09 -1.79 -13.43
CA ARG A 99 23.77 -3.06 -13.78
C ARG A 99 23.15 -3.73 -15.00
N VAL A 100 23.12 -3.01 -16.12
CA VAL A 100 22.49 -3.47 -17.37
C VAL A 100 23.12 -4.75 -17.94
N HIS A 101 24.45 -4.86 -17.93
CA HIS A 101 25.15 -5.99 -18.54
C HIS A 101 25.32 -7.23 -17.65
N ASN A 102 25.16 -7.09 -16.32
CA ASN A 102 25.34 -8.19 -15.36
C ASN A 102 24.19 -8.24 -14.34
N PHE A 103 22.99 -8.52 -14.84
CA PHE A 103 21.78 -8.57 -14.02
C PHE A 103 21.74 -9.87 -13.20
N PRO A 104 21.72 -9.82 -11.86
CA PRO A 104 21.69 -11.02 -11.03
C PRO A 104 20.33 -11.73 -11.14
N LYS A 105 20.35 -13.06 -11.30
CA LYS A 105 19.12 -13.89 -11.40
C LYS A 105 18.21 -13.75 -10.18
N ASP A 106 18.78 -13.47 -9.00
CA ASP A 106 18.07 -13.30 -7.73
C ASP A 106 17.96 -11.83 -7.26
N ALA A 107 17.92 -10.86 -8.18
CA ALA A 107 17.83 -9.43 -7.84
C ALA A 107 16.70 -9.11 -6.84
N THR A 108 15.51 -9.67 -7.08
CA THR A 108 14.33 -9.45 -6.26
C THR A 108 14.46 -10.04 -4.85
N ARG A 109 14.96 -11.28 -4.74
CA ARG A 109 15.15 -11.94 -3.44
C ARG A 109 16.28 -11.28 -2.65
N GLY A 110 17.35 -10.88 -3.32
CA GLY A 110 18.47 -10.15 -2.71
C GLY A 110 18.04 -8.78 -2.16
N ALA A 111 17.24 -8.04 -2.93
CA ALA A 111 16.66 -6.76 -2.49
C ALA A 111 15.71 -6.98 -1.29
N ALA A 112 14.78 -7.94 -1.39
CA ALA A 112 13.83 -8.24 -0.31
C ALA A 112 14.55 -8.65 0.99
N LYS A 113 15.58 -9.50 0.90
CA LYS A 113 16.38 -9.91 2.05
C LYS A 113 17.05 -8.71 2.71
N ARG A 114 17.70 -7.83 1.94
CA ARG A 114 18.35 -6.63 2.49
C ARG A 114 17.35 -5.67 3.14
N SER A 115 16.19 -5.45 2.51
CA SER A 115 15.11 -4.62 3.07
C SER A 115 14.60 -5.18 4.40
N LEU A 116 14.45 -6.51 4.50
CA LEU A 116 13.93 -7.17 5.70
C LEU A 116 14.97 -7.39 6.80
N THR A 117 16.27 -7.47 6.49
CA THR A 117 17.30 -7.74 7.51
C THR A 117 18.06 -6.50 7.92
N THR A 118 18.51 -5.70 6.96
CA THR A 118 19.50 -4.63 7.22
C THR A 118 18.85 -3.26 7.26
N SER A 119 17.83 -3.04 6.43
CA SER A 119 17.13 -1.74 6.35
C SER A 119 15.79 -1.71 7.10
N PHE A 120 15.42 -2.81 7.77
CA PHE A 120 14.10 -2.91 8.41
C PHE A 120 13.89 -1.83 9.48
N GLY A 121 14.93 -1.47 10.23
CA GLY A 121 14.84 -0.45 11.28
C GLY A 121 14.47 0.94 10.76
N THR A 122 15.08 1.39 9.65
CA THR A 122 14.77 2.70 9.06
C THR A 122 13.43 2.70 8.34
N ILE A 123 13.05 1.56 7.74
CA ILE A 123 11.72 1.38 7.14
C ILE A 123 10.63 1.44 8.21
N ALA A 124 10.82 0.76 9.35
CA ALA A 124 9.89 0.80 10.47
C ALA A 124 9.80 2.21 11.10
N PHE A 125 10.92 2.91 11.23
CA PHE A 125 10.94 4.29 11.73
C PHE A 125 10.21 5.27 10.81
N SER A 126 10.41 5.15 9.49
CA SER A 126 9.66 5.93 8.50
C SER A 126 8.15 5.66 8.59
N SER A 127 7.78 4.39 8.78
CA SER A 127 6.37 3.95 8.91
C SER A 127 5.72 4.48 10.20
N LEU A 128 6.47 4.54 11.30
CA LEU A 128 6.03 5.16 12.56
C LEU A 128 5.74 6.66 12.35
N LEU A 129 6.63 7.38 11.66
CA LEU A 129 6.47 8.80 11.41
C LEU A 129 5.24 9.08 10.53
N ILE A 130 5.03 8.29 9.47
CA ILE A 130 3.84 8.37 8.62
C ILE A 130 2.57 8.06 9.42
N ALA A 131 2.59 7.05 10.29
CA ALA A 131 1.46 6.68 11.14
C ALA A 131 1.09 7.80 12.14
N ILE A 132 2.09 8.48 12.72
CA ILE A 132 1.85 9.66 13.58
C ILE A 132 1.19 10.78 12.77
N ILE A 133 1.67 11.07 11.56
CA ILE A 133 1.07 12.09 10.69
C ILE A 133 -0.38 11.72 10.33
N GLN A 134 -0.64 10.47 9.97
CA GLN A 134 -1.99 9.99 9.64
C GLN A 134 -2.92 10.04 10.86
N PHE A 135 -2.43 9.71 12.05
CA PHE A 135 -3.19 9.83 13.30
C PHE A 135 -3.56 11.29 13.59
N LEU A 136 -2.60 12.21 13.46
CA LEU A 136 -2.87 13.65 13.59
C LEU A 136 -3.87 14.14 12.52
N ARG A 137 -3.77 13.64 11.28
CA ARG A 137 -4.76 13.94 10.23
C ARG A 137 -6.13 13.38 10.57
N GLN A 138 -6.24 12.20 11.15
CA GLN A 138 -7.54 11.68 11.59
C GLN A 138 -8.15 12.57 12.68
N LEU A 139 -7.35 12.98 13.67
CA LEU A 139 -7.78 13.92 14.72
C LEU A 139 -8.22 15.27 14.13
N CYS A 140 -7.49 15.82 13.14
CA CYS A 140 -7.88 17.06 12.46
C CYS A 140 -9.04 16.88 11.46
N SER A 141 -9.22 15.70 10.86
CA SER A 141 -10.28 15.42 9.88
C SER A 141 -11.68 15.43 10.51
N VAL A 142 -11.79 15.07 11.79
CA VAL A 142 -13.02 15.21 12.57
C VAL A 142 -13.41 16.69 12.71
N ALA A 143 -12.45 17.61 12.64
CA ALA A 143 -12.68 19.05 12.62
C ALA A 143 -12.79 19.66 11.22
N ARG A 144 -12.42 18.94 10.15
CA ARG A 144 -12.54 19.37 8.75
C ARG A 144 -13.09 18.26 7.87
N SER A 145 -14.41 18.25 7.68
CA SER A 145 -15.05 17.53 6.59
C SER A 145 -14.76 18.24 5.26
N GLN A 146 -14.07 17.54 4.34
CA GLN A 146 -13.73 17.93 2.96
C GLN A 146 -12.48 18.81 2.76
N ALA A 147 -11.30 18.18 2.75
CA ALA A 147 -10.14 18.69 2.00
C ALA A 147 -9.10 17.58 1.75
N GLY A 148 -9.50 16.51 1.06
CA GLY A 148 -8.60 15.43 0.67
C GLY A 148 -8.03 15.65 -0.72
N ASN A 149 -7.21 16.70 -0.90
CA ASN A 149 -6.45 16.88 -2.13
C ASN A 149 -5.20 15.99 -2.03
N GLU A 150 -5.32 14.72 -2.46
CA GLU A 150 -4.17 13.87 -2.79
C GLU A 150 -3.50 14.44 -4.03
N GLY A 151 -2.80 15.56 -3.84
CA GLY A 151 -1.92 16.15 -4.82
C GLY A 151 -0.61 15.38 -4.83
N ASP A 152 -0.54 14.36 -5.69
CA ASP A 152 0.70 13.94 -6.32
C ASP A 152 0.39 13.61 -7.79
N CYS A 153 1.03 14.39 -8.67
CA CYS A 153 1.29 14.20 -10.10
C CYS A 153 0.35 13.28 -10.90
N LEU A 154 -0.20 13.77 -12.02
CA LEU A 154 -1.05 13.15 -13.08
C LEU A 154 -1.13 11.60 -13.26
N ILE A 155 -0.18 10.84 -12.75
CA ILE A 155 -0.20 9.38 -12.53
C ILE A 155 -1.19 8.94 -11.43
N GLY A 156 -1.38 9.75 -10.38
CA GLY A 156 -2.29 9.46 -9.27
C GLY A 156 -3.75 9.22 -9.67
N PRO A 157 -4.38 10.09 -10.49
CA PRO A 157 -5.77 9.92 -10.91
C PRO A 157 -6.02 8.60 -11.65
N VAL A 158 -5.16 8.19 -12.59
CA VAL A 158 -5.36 6.97 -13.39
C VAL A 158 -5.23 5.71 -12.53
N LEU A 159 -4.24 5.67 -11.64
CA LEU A 159 -4.09 4.57 -10.68
C LEU A 159 -5.28 4.54 -9.71
N SER A 160 -5.76 5.69 -9.24
CA SER A 160 -6.94 5.80 -8.37
C SER A 160 -8.24 5.37 -9.06
N PHE A 161 -8.44 5.65 -10.34
CA PHE A 161 -9.61 5.15 -11.09
C PHE A 161 -9.58 3.62 -11.22
N SER A 162 -8.41 3.02 -11.43
CA SER A 162 -8.27 1.56 -11.46
C SER A 162 -8.60 0.93 -10.10
N SER A 163 -8.21 1.58 -9.00
CA SER A 163 -8.53 1.10 -7.65
C SER A 163 -10.00 1.28 -7.29
N MET A 164 -10.64 2.36 -7.76
CA MET A 164 -12.09 2.56 -7.65
C MET A 164 -12.86 1.39 -8.28
N PHE A 165 -12.51 1.03 -9.50
CA PHE A 165 -13.22 -0.01 -10.22
C PHE A 165 -13.11 -1.37 -9.51
N VAL A 166 -11.90 -1.76 -9.11
CA VAL A 166 -11.64 -3.06 -8.46
C VAL A 166 -12.32 -3.17 -7.09
N ARG A 167 -12.33 -2.09 -6.28
CA ARG A 167 -13.01 -2.11 -4.97
C ARG A 167 -14.53 -2.19 -5.09
N PHE A 168 -15.12 -1.46 -6.04
CA PHE A 168 -16.56 -1.52 -6.27
C PHE A 168 -16.98 -2.87 -6.84
N ALA A 169 -16.22 -3.43 -7.78
CA ALA A 169 -16.46 -4.76 -8.33
C ALA A 169 -16.41 -5.85 -7.24
N THR A 170 -15.38 -5.83 -6.39
CA THR A 170 -15.23 -6.79 -5.27
C THR A 170 -16.39 -6.67 -4.27
N THR A 171 -16.81 -5.45 -3.94
CA THR A 171 -17.92 -5.19 -3.01
C THR A 171 -19.25 -5.64 -3.60
N LEU A 172 -19.47 -5.38 -4.89
CA LEU A 172 -20.68 -5.80 -5.61
C LEU A 172 -20.76 -7.33 -5.70
N LEU A 173 -19.65 -8.01 -5.98
CA LEU A 173 -19.57 -9.48 -5.95
C LEU A 173 -19.89 -10.05 -4.56
N ALA A 174 -19.36 -9.45 -3.49
CA ALA A 174 -19.67 -9.86 -2.13
C ALA A 174 -21.15 -9.62 -1.77
N TYR A 175 -21.75 -8.54 -2.25
CA TYR A 175 -23.18 -8.27 -2.08
C TYR A 175 -24.04 -9.32 -2.80
N LEU A 176 -23.74 -9.62 -4.06
CA LEU A 176 -24.44 -10.65 -4.83
C LEU A 176 -24.30 -12.04 -4.18
N TYR A 177 -23.13 -12.38 -3.65
CA TYR A 177 -22.92 -13.64 -2.93
C TYR A 177 -23.84 -13.77 -1.72
N LEU A 178 -24.02 -12.71 -0.93
CA LEU A 178 -24.93 -12.71 0.22
C LEU A 178 -26.39 -12.87 -0.20
N LEU A 179 -26.78 -12.27 -1.33
CA LEU A 179 -28.15 -12.29 -1.83
C LEU A 179 -28.54 -13.64 -2.45
N PHE A 180 -27.61 -14.35 -3.09
CA PHE A 180 -27.91 -15.66 -3.69
C PHE A 180 -27.76 -16.85 -2.72
N THR A 181 -26.92 -16.73 -1.70
CA THR A 181 -26.56 -17.87 -0.84
C THR A 181 -27.41 -17.94 0.44
N ASP A 182 -28.14 -16.88 0.77
CA ASP A 182 -28.95 -16.73 2.00
C ASP A 182 -28.33 -17.40 3.23
N PRO A 183 -27.09 -17.04 3.59
CA PRO A 183 -26.35 -17.79 4.59
C PRO A 183 -26.99 -17.67 5.96
N ALA A 184 -26.99 -18.78 6.72
CA ALA A 184 -27.64 -18.84 8.03
C ALA A 184 -27.12 -17.82 9.06
N TYR A 185 -25.90 -17.31 8.89
CA TYR A 185 -25.31 -16.27 9.74
C TYR A 185 -25.79 -14.85 9.40
N ASN A 186 -26.41 -14.62 8.24
CA ASN A 186 -26.85 -13.30 7.78
C ASN A 186 -28.38 -13.15 7.70
N LYS A 187 -29.14 -13.97 8.42
CA LYS A 187 -30.61 -13.95 8.40
C LYS A 187 -31.25 -12.65 8.91
N GLY A 188 -30.49 -11.81 9.62
CA GLY A 188 -30.95 -10.51 10.13
C GLY A 188 -30.31 -9.29 9.47
N GLU A 189 -29.62 -9.47 8.33
CA GLU A 189 -28.88 -8.44 7.56
C GLU A 189 -27.84 -7.58 8.32
N GLY A 190 -27.70 -7.73 9.65
CA GLY A 190 -26.79 -6.95 10.47
C GLY A 190 -25.30 -7.17 10.14
N TYR A 191 -24.95 -8.31 9.53
CA TYR A 191 -23.57 -8.60 9.10
C TYR A 191 -23.28 -8.12 7.68
N THR A 192 -24.29 -7.82 6.87
CA THR A 192 -24.14 -7.29 5.50
C THR A 192 -23.20 -6.08 5.41
N PRO A 193 -23.37 -4.98 6.19
CA PRO A 193 -22.48 -3.82 6.08
C PRO A 193 -21.04 -4.13 6.50
N VAL A 194 -20.85 -5.02 7.47
CA VAL A 194 -19.51 -5.46 7.92
C VAL A 194 -18.81 -6.23 6.82
N ILE A 195 -19.50 -7.20 6.20
CA ILE A 195 -18.95 -8.03 5.11
C ILE A 195 -18.62 -7.18 3.88
N LEU A 196 -19.50 -6.22 3.53
CA LEU A 196 -19.26 -5.28 2.44
C LEU A 196 -18.05 -4.39 2.72
N ALA A 197 -17.90 -3.89 3.95
CA ALA A 197 -16.71 -3.13 4.35
C ALA A 197 -15.42 -3.97 4.23
N PHE A 198 -15.46 -5.26 4.59
CA PHE A 198 -14.33 -6.17 4.39
C PHE A 198 -14.00 -6.39 2.92
N ALA A 199 -15.01 -6.67 2.10
CA ALA A 199 -14.82 -6.85 0.66
C ALA A 199 -14.24 -5.59 0.01
N PHE A 200 -14.71 -4.42 0.43
CA PHE A 200 -14.20 -3.13 -0.02
C PHE A 200 -12.74 -2.91 0.38
N LEU A 201 -12.38 -3.19 1.63
CA LEU A 201 -11.00 -3.05 2.11
C LEU A 201 -10.05 -4.01 1.39
N ILE A 202 -10.46 -5.27 1.21
CA ILE A 202 -9.66 -6.27 0.47
C ILE A 202 -9.50 -5.85 -0.99
N GLY A 203 -10.58 -5.44 -1.66
CA GLY A 203 -10.53 -4.96 -3.03
C GLY A 203 -9.63 -3.73 -3.20
N THR A 204 -9.63 -2.82 -2.21
CA THR A 204 -8.75 -1.66 -2.18
C THR A 204 -7.29 -2.07 -2.04
N GLN A 205 -6.98 -3.01 -1.14
CA GLN A 205 -5.62 -3.53 -0.99
C GLN A 205 -5.15 -4.15 -2.30
N ILE A 206 -5.92 -5.07 -2.89
CA ILE A 206 -5.60 -5.77 -4.15
C ILE A 206 -5.24 -4.78 -5.26
N ALA A 207 -6.02 -3.71 -5.40
CA ALA A 207 -5.75 -2.69 -6.40
C ALA A 207 -4.44 -1.93 -6.13
N LEU A 208 -4.23 -1.48 -4.89
CA LEU A 208 -3.03 -0.76 -4.49
C LEU A 208 -1.77 -1.59 -4.71
N ILE A 209 -1.84 -2.89 -4.45
CA ILE A 209 -0.73 -3.83 -4.66
C ILE A 209 -0.34 -3.92 -6.14
N MET A 210 -1.32 -4.01 -7.04
CA MET A 210 -1.06 -4.11 -8.49
C MET A 210 -0.43 -2.84 -9.06
N THR A 211 -0.80 -1.69 -8.50
CA THR A 211 -0.31 -0.39 -8.95
C THR A 211 1.05 -0.02 -8.35
N THR A 212 1.41 -0.61 -7.21
CA THR A 212 2.65 -0.29 -6.47
C THR A 212 3.93 -0.48 -7.31
N PRO A 213 4.16 -1.61 -8.00
CA PRO A 213 5.36 -1.80 -8.82
C PRO A 213 5.60 -0.75 -9.90
N ILE A 214 4.50 -0.25 -10.46
CA ILE A 214 4.52 0.69 -11.58
C ILE A 214 4.85 2.08 -11.04
N SER A 215 4.14 2.53 -10.01
CA SER A 215 4.40 3.84 -9.38
C SER A 215 5.82 3.92 -8.83
N SER A 216 6.21 2.94 -8.00
CA SER A 216 7.56 2.90 -7.43
C SER A 216 8.64 2.78 -8.50
N GLY A 217 8.35 2.08 -9.61
CA GLY A 217 9.28 1.94 -10.71
C GLY A 217 9.55 3.25 -11.43
N VAL A 218 8.51 4.03 -11.68
CA VAL A 218 8.62 5.37 -12.30
C VAL A 218 9.44 6.30 -11.40
N ASP A 219 9.14 6.34 -10.10
CA ASP A 219 9.83 7.22 -9.15
C ASP A 219 11.34 6.88 -9.07
N ASN A 220 11.67 5.58 -9.03
CA ASN A 220 13.07 5.15 -8.99
C ASN A 220 13.82 5.41 -10.29
N ILE A 221 13.18 5.20 -11.45
CA ILE A 221 13.80 5.54 -12.74
C ILE A 221 14.07 7.05 -12.81
N PHE A 222 13.14 7.87 -12.33
CA PHE A 222 13.31 9.33 -12.28
C PHE A 222 14.48 9.75 -11.38
N VAL A 223 14.53 9.21 -10.15
CA VAL A 223 15.62 9.50 -9.20
C VAL A 223 16.97 9.00 -9.73
N ALA A 224 17.01 7.79 -10.32
CA ALA A 224 18.24 7.23 -10.88
C ALA A 224 18.76 8.05 -12.07
N ALA A 225 17.85 8.55 -12.93
CA ALA A 225 18.17 9.45 -14.02
C ALA A 225 18.73 10.79 -13.54
N GLY A 226 18.24 11.32 -12.42
CA GLY A 226 18.78 12.53 -11.78
C GLY A 226 20.13 12.31 -11.09
N TRP A 227 20.40 11.09 -10.63
CA TRP A 227 21.65 10.75 -9.96
C TRP A 227 22.81 10.61 -10.95
N ASP A 228 22.65 9.77 -11.97
CA ASP A 228 23.66 9.54 -13.00
C ASP A 228 23.02 9.44 -14.39
N PRO A 229 22.98 10.57 -15.15
CA PRO A 229 22.39 10.58 -16.48
C PRO A 229 23.26 9.88 -17.53
N GLN A 230 24.57 9.67 -17.29
CA GLN A 230 25.47 9.04 -18.27
C GLN A 230 25.14 7.57 -18.46
N VAL A 231 24.75 6.86 -17.38
CA VAL A 231 24.29 5.46 -17.45
C VAL A 231 23.07 5.33 -18.36
N MET A 232 22.16 6.30 -18.32
CA MET A 232 20.99 6.30 -19.19
C MET A 232 21.35 6.55 -20.66
N ILE A 233 22.26 7.48 -20.95
CA ILE A 233 22.69 7.75 -22.33
C ILE A 233 23.41 6.54 -22.93
N SER A 234 24.28 5.90 -22.15
CA SER A 234 25.08 4.75 -22.60
C SER A 234 24.30 3.44 -22.67
N SER A 235 23.44 3.17 -21.67
CA SER A 235 22.83 1.84 -21.49
C SER A 235 21.32 1.81 -21.75
N HIS A 236 20.66 2.97 -21.82
CA HIS A 236 19.21 3.10 -22.03
C HIS A 236 18.89 4.19 -23.07
N LEU A 237 19.51 4.09 -24.25
CA LEU A 237 19.42 5.13 -25.29
C LEU A 237 17.97 5.42 -25.73
N GLU A 238 17.10 4.42 -25.85
CA GLU A 238 15.68 4.61 -26.18
C GLU A 238 14.96 5.49 -25.15
N LEU A 239 15.23 5.28 -23.85
CA LEU A 239 14.64 6.06 -22.76
C LEU A 239 15.11 7.51 -22.83
N TYR A 240 16.39 7.74 -23.10
CA TYR A 240 16.96 9.07 -23.27
C TYR A 240 16.33 9.81 -24.46
N GLN A 241 16.26 9.15 -25.62
CA GLN A 241 15.68 9.74 -26.83
C GLN A 241 14.21 10.13 -26.64
N GLU A 242 13.40 9.26 -26.02
CA GLU A 242 11.99 9.57 -25.77
C GLU A 242 11.83 10.73 -24.76
N MET A 243 12.74 10.84 -23.78
CA MET A 243 12.75 11.97 -22.85
C MET A 243 13.15 13.30 -23.50
N VAL A 244 14.22 13.32 -24.30
CA VAL A 244 14.65 14.53 -25.03
C VAL A 244 13.56 14.97 -26.00
N ARG A 245 12.86 14.02 -26.65
CA ARG A 245 11.75 14.32 -27.55
C ARG A 245 10.56 14.98 -26.85
N LEU A 246 10.22 14.54 -25.64
CA LEU A 246 9.07 15.07 -24.89
C LEU A 246 9.43 16.34 -24.09
N TYR A 247 10.67 16.44 -23.61
CA TYR A 247 11.17 17.53 -22.78
C TYR A 247 12.59 17.93 -23.23
N PRO A 248 12.73 18.77 -24.26
CA PRO A 248 14.04 19.14 -24.83
C PRO A 248 14.93 19.89 -23.83
N LYS A 249 14.35 20.59 -22.84
CA LYS A 249 15.09 21.26 -21.75
C LYS A 249 15.95 20.31 -20.90
N VAL A 250 15.65 19.00 -20.92
CA VAL A 250 16.44 17.98 -20.21
C VAL A 250 17.85 17.88 -20.78
N GLN A 251 18.05 18.12 -22.09
CA GLN A 251 19.36 18.05 -22.73
C GLN A 251 20.29 19.19 -22.26
N GLU A 252 19.74 20.39 -22.06
CA GLU A 252 20.49 21.53 -21.51
C GLU A 252 20.92 21.28 -20.06
N ALA A 253 20.03 20.71 -19.24
CA ALA A 253 20.33 20.41 -17.84
C ALA A 253 21.42 19.34 -17.66
N ILE A 254 21.54 18.39 -18.59
CA ILE A 254 22.52 17.31 -18.54
C ILE A 254 23.91 17.79 -18.98
N ASN A 255 24.01 18.72 -19.94
CA ASN A 255 25.29 19.22 -20.45
C ASN A 255 26.00 20.23 -19.52
N VAL A 256 25.32 20.71 -18.46
CA VAL A 256 25.85 21.72 -17.54
C VAL A 256 26.54 21.08 -16.31
N ARG A 257 26.51 19.75 -16.18
CA ARG A 257 27.06 19.00 -15.03
C ARG A 257 28.26 18.16 -15.44
#